data_AF-A0A8R1E8M0-F1
#
_entry.id   AF-A0A8R1E8M0-F1
#
_cell.length_a   1.000
_cell.length_b   1.000
_cell.length_c   1.000
_cell.angle_alpha   90.00
_cell.angle_beta   90.00
_cell.angle_gamma   90.00
#
_symmetry.space_group_name_H-M   'P 1'
#
loop_
_entity.id
_entity.type
_entity.pdbx_description
1 polymer ?
#
loop_
_entity_poly.entity_id
_entity_poly.type
_entity_poly.pdbx_seq_one_letter_code
_entity_poly.pdbx_strand_id
1 'polypeptide(L)'
;MLSSMNKNVQCTAWTGIASTLLSNGRTSASLFKLKIGNDSKTSNHSKGSNETKKLKEMDVIIWDECSMISKTALQTADFKFSLLDNMRIINGDANWIKFLLDVGDGVANYYEDRVTLLEGLPVLEDLVDDVFGGSNKGKDTFVPRITCYEDKNLPFHLKRTQFPVKLAFAISINKAQGQSFGRVGLYLPEDVFAHGQTYVALSRARSKNELLIKYTSERLLNVVYKEIL
;
A
#
# COMPACT_ATOMS: atom_id res chain seq x y z
N MET A 1 -11.75 -11.97 7.69
CA MET A 1 -11.10 -11.49 8.94
C MET A 1 -11.68 -10.15 9.39
N LEU A 2 -11.85 -9.15 8.50
CA LEU A 2 -12.54 -7.89 8.85
C LEU A 2 -14.07 -8.04 8.91
N SER A 3 -14.66 -8.80 7.99
CA SER A 3 -16.09 -9.15 8.01
C SER A 3 -16.50 -9.97 9.24
N SER A 4 -15.61 -10.81 9.77
CA SER A 4 -15.82 -11.56 11.02
C SER A 4 -15.68 -10.69 12.28
N MET A 5 -15.22 -9.44 12.15
CA MET A 5 -15.16 -8.45 13.22
C MET A 5 -16.33 -7.45 13.16
N ASN A 6 -17.38 -7.77 12.40
CA ASN A 6 -18.57 -6.92 12.21
C ASN A 6 -18.27 -5.53 11.64
N LYS A 7 -17.20 -5.40 10.85
CA LYS A 7 -16.83 -4.17 10.14
C LYS A 7 -17.48 -4.11 8.77
N ASN A 8 -18.02 -2.95 8.43
CA ASN A 8 -18.57 -2.65 7.10
C ASN A 8 -17.42 -2.40 6.13
N VAL A 9 -17.04 -3.46 5.39
CA VAL A 9 -15.93 -3.43 4.43
C VAL A 9 -16.45 -3.40 3.00
N GLN A 10 -15.95 -2.45 2.21
CA GLN A 10 -16.22 -2.38 0.78
C GLN A 10 -14.94 -2.56 -0.02
N CYS A 11 -14.89 -3.57 -0.87
CA CYS A 11 -13.77 -3.77 -1.80
C CYS A 11 -14.04 -3.07 -3.13
N THR A 12 -13.01 -2.50 -3.74
CA THR A 12 -13.12 -1.82 -5.04
C THR A 12 -11.86 -2.01 -5.87
N ALA A 13 -12.00 -2.03 -7.20
CA ALA A 13 -10.88 -2.07 -8.15
C ALA A 13 -11.09 -1.10 -9.32
N TRP A 14 -10.04 -0.79 -10.08
CA TRP A 14 -10.19 0.11 -11.23
C TRP A 14 -10.88 -0.61 -12.40
N THR A 15 -10.44 -1.82 -12.71
CA THR A 15 -10.99 -2.63 -13.79
C THR A 15 -12.20 -3.46 -13.35
N GLY A 16 -13.12 -3.70 -14.30
CA GLY A 16 -14.30 -4.54 -14.06
C GLY A 16 -13.95 -5.96 -13.64
N ILE A 17 -12.95 -6.55 -14.30
CA ILE A 17 -12.49 -7.93 -14.06
C ILE A 17 -11.86 -8.05 -12.67
N ALA A 18 -11.00 -7.12 -12.25
CA ALA A 18 -10.44 -7.16 -10.90
C ALA A 18 -11.53 -7.00 -9.83
N SER A 19 -12.53 -6.14 -10.09
CA SER A 19 -13.60 -5.92 -9.12
C SER A 19 -14.47 -7.16 -8.86
N THR A 20 -14.68 -8.03 -9.87
CA THR A 20 -15.48 -9.25 -9.68
C THR A 20 -14.75 -10.34 -8.91
N LEU A 21 -13.42 -10.26 -8.80
CA LEU A 21 -12.60 -11.19 -8.03
C LEU A 21 -12.56 -10.84 -6.53
N LEU A 22 -12.99 -9.62 -6.16
CA LEU A 22 -13.04 -9.17 -4.78
C LEU A 22 -14.39 -9.51 -4.14
N SER A 23 -14.37 -9.91 -2.86
CA SER A 23 -15.61 -10.14 -2.10
C SER A 23 -16.41 -8.84 -1.96
N ASN A 24 -17.66 -8.85 -2.42
CA ASN A 24 -18.51 -7.65 -2.57
C ASN A 24 -17.87 -6.55 -3.42
N GLY A 25 -16.98 -6.91 -4.34
CA GLY A 25 -16.21 -5.96 -5.13
C GLY A 25 -17.04 -5.18 -6.13
N ARG A 26 -16.65 -3.91 -6.32
CA ARG A 26 -17.24 -3.02 -7.32
C ARG A 26 -16.15 -2.26 -8.05
N THR A 27 -16.44 -1.76 -9.25
CA THR A 27 -15.50 -0.83 -9.88
C THR A 27 -15.50 0.49 -9.13
N SER A 28 -14.34 1.12 -9.08
CA SER A 28 -14.12 2.37 -8.37
C SER A 28 -14.95 3.50 -8.96
N ALA A 29 -15.09 3.49 -10.29
CA ALA A 29 -15.99 4.40 -10.99
C ALA A 29 -17.45 4.20 -10.59
N SER A 30 -17.90 2.96 -10.36
CA SER A 30 -19.26 2.66 -9.90
C SER A 30 -19.46 3.04 -8.43
N LEU A 31 -18.48 2.74 -7.57
CA LEU A 31 -18.53 3.00 -6.15
C LEU A 31 -18.54 4.51 -5.85
N PHE A 32 -17.58 5.24 -6.42
CA PHE A 32 -17.43 6.68 -6.21
C PHE A 32 -18.21 7.53 -7.23
N LYS A 33 -18.95 6.89 -8.15
CA LYS A 33 -19.72 7.56 -9.23
C LYS A 33 -18.86 8.56 -10.02
N LEU A 34 -17.65 8.14 -10.38
CA LEU A 34 -16.69 8.98 -11.11
C LEU A 34 -17.16 9.20 -12.55
N LYS A 35 -17.01 10.42 -13.06
CA LYS A 35 -17.23 10.70 -14.49
C LYS A 35 -15.96 10.31 -15.27
N ILE A 36 -15.96 9.11 -15.85
CA ILE A 36 -14.89 8.68 -16.74
C ILE A 36 -15.15 9.29 -18.13
N GLY A 37 -14.22 10.10 -18.65
CA GLY A 37 -14.29 10.61 -20.03
C GLY A 37 -13.88 12.07 -20.24
N ASN A 38 -13.73 12.85 -19.17
CA ASN A 38 -13.09 14.16 -19.16
C ASN A 38 -12.32 14.22 -17.85
N ASP A 39 -11.17 14.88 -17.79
CA ASP A 39 -10.34 15.16 -16.59
C ASP A 39 -11.09 15.96 -15.50
N SER A 40 -12.29 15.52 -15.17
CA SER A 40 -13.30 16.21 -14.42
C SER A 40 -13.22 15.72 -12.99
N LYS A 41 -12.95 16.66 -12.09
CA LYS A 41 -12.85 16.43 -10.64
C LYS A 41 -14.22 16.21 -9.98
N THR A 42 -15.13 15.52 -10.65
CA THR A 42 -16.55 15.49 -10.28
C THR A 42 -17.11 14.08 -10.23
N SER A 43 -17.75 13.75 -9.11
CA SER A 43 -18.60 12.57 -8.98
C SER A 43 -20.09 12.92 -9.04
N ASN A 44 -20.89 12.00 -9.57
CA ASN A 44 -22.36 12.10 -9.65
C ASN A 44 -23.07 11.72 -8.34
N HIS A 45 -22.37 11.66 -7.21
CA HIS A 45 -23.02 11.48 -5.91
C HIS A 45 -23.77 12.74 -5.51
N SER A 46 -25.08 12.63 -5.31
CA SER A 46 -25.87 13.66 -4.64
C SER A 46 -25.65 13.57 -3.13
N LYS A 47 -25.51 14.71 -2.44
CA LYS A 47 -25.14 14.80 -1.00
C LYS A 47 -26.08 14.03 -0.04
N GLY A 48 -27.23 13.55 -0.51
CA GLY A 48 -28.22 12.79 0.27
C GLY A 48 -28.57 11.41 -0.30
N SER A 49 -27.85 10.90 -1.31
CA SER A 49 -28.14 9.56 -1.86
C SER A 49 -27.93 8.46 -0.82
N ASN A 50 -28.70 7.37 -0.95
CA ASN A 50 -28.53 6.19 -0.09
C ASN A 50 -27.11 5.60 -0.22
N GLU A 51 -26.50 5.71 -1.39
CA GLU A 51 -25.14 5.27 -1.66
C GLU A 51 -24.10 6.12 -0.93
N THR A 52 -24.32 7.44 -0.82
CA THR A 52 -23.44 8.32 -0.03
C THR A 52 -23.55 8.01 1.45
N LYS A 53 -24.76 7.71 1.95
CA LYS A 53 -24.97 7.29 3.35
C LYS A 53 -24.28 5.96 3.63
N LYS A 54 -24.45 4.97 2.76
CA LYS A 54 -23.75 3.68 2.85
C LYS A 54 -22.24 3.83 2.87
N LEU A 55 -21.68 4.69 2.02
CA LEU A 55 -20.24 4.99 2.00
C LEU A 55 -19.75 5.64 3.31
N LYS A 56 -20.56 6.53 3.92
CA LYS A 56 -20.24 7.14 5.23
C LYS A 56 -20.31 6.17 6.40
N GLU A 57 -21.13 5.12 6.27
CA GLU A 57 -21.28 4.05 7.26
C GLU A 57 -20.24 2.92 7.09
N MET A 58 -19.42 2.96 6.04
CA MET A 58 -18.33 2.01 5.85
C MET A 58 -17.20 2.27 6.84
N ASP A 59 -16.71 1.21 7.47
CA ASP A 59 -15.53 1.27 8.33
C ASP A 59 -14.23 1.25 7.52
N VAL A 60 -14.19 0.48 6.43
CA VAL A 60 -12.97 0.25 5.64
C VAL A 60 -13.31 0.12 4.15
N ILE A 61 -12.53 0.81 3.30
CA ILE A 61 -12.52 0.59 1.86
C ILE A 61 -11.19 -0.09 1.49
N ILE A 62 -11.26 -1.26 0.87
CA ILE A 62 -10.10 -1.97 0.32
C ILE A 62 -10.05 -1.68 -1.18
N TRP A 63 -9.01 -0.99 -1.62
CA TRP A 63 -8.88 -0.57 -3.00
C TRP A 63 -7.76 -1.33 -3.70
N ASP A 64 -8.13 -2.30 -4.53
CA ASP A 64 -7.20 -3.04 -5.41
C ASP A 64 -6.92 -2.24 -6.70
N GLU A 65 -5.74 -2.41 -7.29
CA GLU A 65 -5.29 -1.62 -8.44
C GLU A 65 -5.28 -0.09 -8.21
N CYS A 66 -5.12 0.38 -6.96
CA CYS A 66 -5.20 1.81 -6.66
C CYS A 66 -4.16 2.67 -7.41
N SER A 67 -3.03 2.06 -7.82
CA SER A 67 -1.98 2.69 -8.61
C SER A 67 -2.28 2.79 -10.11
N MET A 68 -3.34 2.13 -10.59
CA MET A 68 -3.74 2.14 -12.01
C MET A 68 -4.87 3.13 -12.32
N ILE A 69 -5.28 3.91 -11.32
CA ILE A 69 -6.33 4.93 -11.42
C ILE A 69 -5.71 6.23 -11.94
N SER A 70 -6.43 7.01 -12.74
CA SER A 70 -6.03 8.38 -13.02
C SER A 70 -5.99 9.25 -11.75
N LYS A 71 -5.01 10.16 -11.66
CA LYS A 71 -4.93 11.23 -10.64
C LYS A 71 -6.26 11.81 -10.25
N THR A 72 -6.98 12.26 -11.27
CA THR A 72 -8.22 13.03 -11.16
C THR A 72 -9.31 12.20 -10.50
N ALA A 73 -9.37 10.91 -10.81
CA ALA A 73 -10.30 9.96 -10.19
C ALA A 73 -9.94 9.70 -8.72
N LEU A 74 -8.65 9.52 -8.40
CA LEU A 74 -8.19 9.31 -7.02
C LEU A 74 -8.41 10.56 -6.15
N GLN A 75 -8.00 11.74 -6.64
CA GLN A 75 -8.21 13.03 -5.96
C GLN A 75 -9.69 13.37 -5.78
N THR A 76 -10.56 12.99 -6.73
CA THR A 76 -12.01 13.19 -6.58
C THR A 76 -12.58 12.31 -5.47
N ALA A 77 -12.09 11.08 -5.34
CA ALA A 77 -12.46 10.20 -4.22
C ALA A 77 -11.90 10.74 -2.89
N ASP A 78 -10.66 11.21 -2.88
CA ASP A 78 -10.02 11.76 -1.68
C ASP A 78 -10.68 13.06 -1.18
N PHE A 79 -10.85 14.06 -2.05
CA PHE A 79 -11.42 15.38 -1.67
C PHE A 79 -12.88 15.31 -1.21
N LYS A 80 -13.69 14.40 -1.78
CA LYS A 80 -15.11 14.29 -1.43
C LYS A 80 -15.38 13.37 -0.23
N PHE A 81 -14.48 12.44 0.06
CA PHE A 81 -14.69 11.43 1.10
C PHE A 81 -13.67 11.48 2.23
N SER A 82 -12.73 12.44 2.21
CA SER A 82 -11.71 12.66 3.25
C SER A 82 -11.02 11.37 3.66
N LEU A 83 -10.47 10.64 2.67
CA LEU A 83 -9.89 9.30 2.85
C LEU A 83 -8.55 9.31 3.62
N LEU A 84 -8.13 10.47 4.12
CA LEU A 84 -6.84 10.74 4.76
C LEU A 84 -6.65 10.01 6.10
N ASP A 85 -7.70 9.49 6.73
CA ASP A 85 -7.57 8.80 8.02
C ASP A 85 -6.99 7.37 7.90
N ASN A 86 -6.80 6.84 6.69
CA ASN A 86 -6.38 5.44 6.46
C ASN A 86 -4.95 5.23 5.96
N MET A 87 -4.12 6.26 5.91
CA MET A 87 -2.67 6.09 5.73
C MET A 87 -2.01 6.47 7.04
N ARG A 88 -1.69 5.45 7.87
CA ARG A 88 -0.98 5.52 9.17
C ARG A 88 -0.16 6.80 9.38
N ILE A 89 -0.79 7.84 9.88
CA ILE A 89 -0.15 9.09 10.26
C ILE A 89 -0.52 9.31 11.71
N ILE A 90 0.43 9.01 12.60
CA ILE A 90 0.39 9.47 13.98
C ILE A 90 1.25 10.74 14.01
N ASN A 91 0.70 11.81 14.59
CA ASN A 91 1.24 13.18 14.69
C ASN A 91 2.66 13.26 15.27
N GLY A 92 3.69 12.85 14.52
CA GLY A 92 5.08 12.86 14.99
C GLY A 92 6.03 13.70 14.14
N ASP A 93 5.91 13.68 12.81
CA ASP A 93 6.94 14.25 11.95
C ASP A 93 6.36 14.81 10.64
N ALA A 94 5.93 16.09 10.68
CA ALA A 94 5.40 16.80 9.52
C ALA A 94 6.40 16.89 8.36
N ASN A 95 7.71 16.88 8.67
CA ASN A 95 8.76 16.94 7.65
C ASN A 95 8.87 15.60 6.91
N TRP A 96 8.77 14.47 7.64
CA TRP A 96 8.73 13.15 7.04
C TRP A 96 7.51 12.97 6.14
N ILE A 97 6.34 13.45 6.58
CA ILE A 97 5.10 13.38 5.80
C ILE A 97 5.25 14.17 4.50
N LYS A 98 5.74 15.42 4.59
CA LYS A 98 5.98 16.24 3.42
C LYS A 98 6.96 15.58 2.45
N PHE A 99 8.06 15.04 2.98
CA PHE A 99 9.03 14.31 2.17
C PHE A 99 8.41 13.12 1.44
N LEU A 100 7.59 12.30 2.11
CA LEU A 100 6.93 11.16 1.47
C LEU A 100 5.98 11.59 0.35
N LEU A 101 5.23 12.67 0.55
CA LEU A 101 4.35 13.22 -0.49
C LEU A 101 5.17 13.73 -1.68
N ASP A 102 6.25 14.48 -1.42
CA ASP A 102 7.14 14.98 -2.47
C ASP A 102 7.79 13.83 -3.26
N VAL A 103 8.13 12.71 -2.62
CA VAL A 103 8.63 11.50 -3.29
C VAL A 103 7.54 10.82 -4.13
N GLY A 104 6.33 10.69 -3.59
CA GLY A 104 5.20 10.08 -4.31
C GLY A 104 4.82 10.86 -5.57
N ASP A 105 4.81 12.19 -5.47
CA ASP A 105 4.45 13.09 -6.58
C ASP A 105 5.64 13.39 -7.52
N GLY A 106 6.83 12.84 -7.24
CA GLY A 106 8.05 13.08 -8.02
C GLY A 106 8.58 14.51 -7.93
N VAL A 107 8.11 15.30 -6.97
CA VAL A 107 8.61 16.65 -6.67
C VAL A 107 10.01 16.58 -6.02
N ALA A 108 10.27 15.53 -5.25
CA ALA A 108 11.57 15.26 -4.65
C ALA A 108 12.61 14.74 -5.67
N ASN A 109 12.20 14.46 -6.92
CA ASN A 109 13.13 14.03 -7.97
C ASN A 109 14.05 15.19 -8.35
N TYR A 110 15.35 14.93 -8.30
CA TYR A 110 16.39 15.77 -8.88
C TYR A 110 16.69 15.29 -10.32
N TYR A 111 17.88 15.63 -10.84
CA TYR A 111 18.43 15.10 -12.08
C TYR A 111 18.32 13.58 -12.18
N GLU A 112 17.97 13.08 -13.39
CA GLU A 112 17.82 11.65 -13.70
C GLU A 112 16.83 10.89 -12.80
N ASP A 113 15.76 11.55 -12.35
CA ASP A 113 14.71 10.93 -11.51
C ASP A 113 15.24 10.34 -10.19
N ARG A 114 16.33 10.89 -9.65
CA ARG A 114 16.91 10.44 -8.39
C ARG A 114 16.43 11.26 -7.21
N VAL A 115 16.17 10.59 -6.09
CA VAL A 115 15.83 11.21 -4.79
C VAL A 115 17.02 11.14 -3.85
N THR A 116 17.29 12.25 -3.17
CA THR A 116 18.25 12.30 -2.06
C THR A 116 17.57 11.85 -0.78
N LEU A 117 18.15 10.86 -0.11
CA LEU A 117 17.67 10.41 1.20
C LEU A 117 18.04 11.43 2.28
N LEU A 118 17.19 11.54 3.31
CA LEU A 118 17.50 12.34 4.48
C LEU A 118 18.69 11.73 5.25
N GLU A 119 19.53 12.60 5.80
CA GLU A 119 20.69 12.19 6.61
C GLU A 119 20.27 11.32 7.80
N GLY A 120 21.03 10.25 8.09
CA GLY A 120 20.78 9.33 9.21
C GLY A 120 19.89 8.11 8.90
N LEU A 121 19.38 7.97 7.68
CA LEU A 121 18.71 6.74 7.20
C LEU A 121 19.68 5.63 6.73
N PRO A 122 20.85 5.94 6.12
CA PRO A 122 21.78 4.93 5.64
C PRO A 122 22.39 4.09 6.78
N VAL A 123 22.49 2.78 6.55
CA VAL A 123 23.15 1.83 7.47
C VAL A 123 24.51 1.41 6.92
N LEU A 124 25.54 1.44 7.79
CA LEU A 124 26.91 1.03 7.47
C LEU A 124 27.17 -0.47 7.73
N GLU A 125 26.45 -1.10 8.67
CA GLU A 125 26.70 -2.46 9.15
C GLU A 125 25.63 -3.48 8.69
N ASP A 126 25.42 -4.56 9.45
CA ASP A 126 24.41 -5.59 9.16
C ASP A 126 23.00 -5.06 9.46
N LEU A 127 22.19 -4.99 8.40
CA LEU A 127 20.84 -4.42 8.47
C LEU A 127 19.90 -5.27 9.36
N VAL A 128 20.14 -6.59 9.48
CA VAL A 128 19.26 -7.48 10.26
C VAL A 128 19.47 -7.23 11.75
N ASP A 129 20.72 -7.11 12.19
CA ASP A 129 21.06 -6.84 13.58
C ASP A 129 20.55 -5.45 14.03
N ASP A 130 20.70 -4.42 13.17
CA ASP A 130 20.19 -3.06 13.45
C ASP A 130 18.66 -3.00 13.55
N VAL A 131 17.96 -3.79 12.72
CA VAL A 131 16.49 -3.79 12.69
C VAL A 131 15.91 -4.62 13.84
N PHE A 132 16.42 -5.81 14.10
CA PHE A 132 15.74 -6.76 14.98
C PHE A 132 16.40 -6.96 16.34
N GLY A 133 17.68 -6.63 16.48
CA GLY A 133 18.46 -6.96 17.68
C GLY A 133 18.56 -8.48 17.94
N GLY A 134 19.51 -8.89 18.79
CA GLY A 134 19.81 -10.31 19.06
C GLY A 134 18.79 -11.07 19.95
N SER A 135 17.60 -10.53 20.21
CA SER A 135 16.78 -10.90 21.38
C SER A 135 15.74 -12.02 21.19
N ASN A 136 15.62 -12.65 20.01
CA ASN A 136 14.52 -13.58 19.74
C ASN A 136 14.89 -15.08 19.84
N LYS A 137 15.23 -15.55 21.05
CA LYS A 137 15.41 -17.00 21.34
C LYS A 137 14.35 -17.54 22.31
N GLY A 138 13.78 -18.72 21.98
CA GLY A 138 13.43 -19.72 22.99
C GLY A 138 11.96 -19.88 23.43
N LYS A 139 10.97 -19.68 22.55
CA LYS A 139 9.58 -20.06 22.88
C LYS A 139 8.96 -20.94 21.79
N ASP A 140 8.58 -22.16 22.17
CA ASP A 140 7.88 -23.09 21.30
C ASP A 140 6.41 -22.69 21.20
N THR A 141 5.90 -22.61 19.96
CA THR A 141 4.48 -22.34 19.69
C THR A 141 4.02 -23.24 18.56
N PHE A 142 2.90 -23.93 18.77
CA PHE A 142 2.29 -24.78 17.74
C PHE A 142 1.49 -23.94 16.75
N VAL A 143 1.73 -24.15 15.44
CA VAL A 143 0.97 -23.50 14.37
C VAL A 143 0.19 -24.54 13.58
N PRO A 144 -1.15 -24.47 13.51
CA PRO A 144 -1.96 -25.43 12.76
C PRO A 144 -1.84 -25.21 11.24
N ARG A 145 -1.96 -26.29 10.45
CA ARG A 145 -2.04 -26.20 8.98
C ARG A 145 -3.42 -25.72 8.55
N ILE A 146 -3.47 -24.86 7.53
CA ILE A 146 -4.71 -24.41 6.91
C ILE A 146 -4.83 -24.97 5.50
N THR A 147 -6.06 -25.21 5.05
CA THR A 147 -6.33 -25.47 3.64
C THR A 147 -6.58 -24.14 2.93
N CYS A 148 -5.82 -23.86 1.88
CA CYS A 148 -6.05 -22.77 0.94
C CYS A 148 -6.44 -23.34 -0.43
N TYR A 149 -7.32 -22.61 -1.13
CA TYR A 149 -7.79 -22.86 -2.49
C TYR A 149 -8.68 -24.10 -2.66
N GLU A 150 -9.85 -23.84 -3.26
CA GLU A 150 -10.74 -24.81 -3.87
C GLU A 150 -11.27 -24.14 -5.14
N ASP A 151 -10.52 -24.29 -6.25
CA ASP A 151 -10.89 -23.66 -7.52
C ASP A 151 -12.01 -24.48 -8.17
N LYS A 152 -13.19 -23.87 -8.31
CA LYS A 152 -14.39 -24.51 -8.85
C LYS A 152 -14.38 -24.61 -10.38
N ASN A 153 -13.42 -23.97 -11.05
CA ASN A 153 -13.36 -23.88 -12.51
C ASN A 153 -12.32 -24.81 -13.15
N LEU A 154 -11.59 -25.61 -12.36
CA LEU A 154 -10.69 -26.64 -12.88
C LEU A 154 -11.45 -27.98 -13.05
N PRO A 155 -11.06 -28.82 -14.04
CA PRO A 155 -11.67 -30.15 -14.22
C PRO A 155 -11.36 -31.12 -13.07
N PHE A 156 -10.61 -30.69 -12.05
CA PHE A 156 -10.29 -31.46 -10.85
C PHE A 156 -10.28 -30.55 -9.61
N HIS A 157 -10.59 -31.13 -8.45
CA HIS A 157 -10.57 -30.42 -7.18
C HIS A 157 -9.12 -30.26 -6.67
N LEU A 158 -8.57 -29.05 -6.82
CA LEU A 158 -7.27 -28.72 -6.25
C LEU A 158 -7.43 -28.14 -4.84
N LYS A 159 -6.95 -28.88 -3.84
CA LYS A 159 -6.93 -28.49 -2.43
C LYS A 159 -5.49 -28.38 -1.94
N ARG A 160 -5.05 -27.21 -1.47
CA ARG A 160 -3.67 -27.03 -0.96
C ARG A 160 -3.68 -26.85 0.56
N THR A 161 -3.10 -27.80 1.29
CA THR A 161 -2.92 -27.67 2.76
C THR A 161 -1.49 -27.22 3.07
N GLN A 162 -1.33 -26.09 3.76
CA GLN A 162 -0.04 -25.55 4.15
C GLN A 162 -0.09 -24.90 5.53
N PHE A 163 1.05 -24.78 6.21
CA PHE A 163 1.11 -23.91 7.38
C PHE A 163 0.88 -22.45 6.93
N PRO A 164 0.10 -21.64 7.68
CA PRO A 164 -0.09 -20.22 7.41
C PRO A 164 1.14 -19.39 7.80
N VAL A 165 2.33 -19.95 7.61
CA VAL A 165 3.61 -19.33 7.93
C VAL A 165 4.42 -19.24 6.66
N LYS A 166 5.07 -18.11 6.50
CA LYS A 166 6.10 -17.92 5.50
C LYS A 166 7.30 -17.35 6.23
N LEU A 167 8.47 -17.97 6.07
CA LEU A 167 9.73 -17.37 6.49
C LEU A 167 9.82 -15.99 5.82
N ALA A 168 9.79 -14.94 6.62
CA ALA A 168 9.69 -13.57 6.15
C ALA A 168 10.55 -12.67 7.03
N PHE A 169 11.85 -12.98 7.12
CA PHE A 169 12.85 -12.01 7.58
C PHE A 169 12.95 -10.84 6.58
N ALA A 170 12.74 -11.13 5.30
CA ALA A 170 12.64 -10.15 4.23
C ALA A 170 11.41 -10.44 3.35
N ILE A 171 10.75 -9.39 2.89
CA ILE A 171 9.66 -9.44 1.91
C ILE A 171 9.94 -8.43 0.80
N SER A 172 9.45 -8.71 -0.41
CA SER A 172 9.56 -7.74 -1.50
C SER A 172 8.67 -6.52 -1.24
N ILE A 173 9.08 -5.36 -1.78
CA ILE A 173 8.33 -4.09 -1.69
C ILE A 173 6.87 -4.28 -2.12
N ASN A 174 6.65 -4.97 -3.24
CA ASN A 174 5.31 -5.25 -3.75
C ASN A 174 4.47 -6.07 -2.76
N LYS A 175 5.07 -6.99 -1.99
CA LYS A 175 4.35 -7.77 -0.96
C LYS A 175 4.13 -6.97 0.32
N ALA A 176 4.98 -5.98 0.61
CA ALA A 176 4.85 -5.08 1.74
C ALA A 176 3.76 -4.02 1.55
N GLN A 177 3.27 -3.82 0.32
CA GLN A 177 2.22 -2.85 0.00
C GLN A 177 0.96 -3.09 0.86
N GLY A 178 0.42 -2.03 1.44
CA GLY A 178 -0.71 -2.09 2.38
C GLY A 178 -0.35 -2.56 3.81
N GLN A 179 0.89 -3.00 4.07
CA GLN A 179 1.35 -3.44 5.39
C GLN A 179 2.12 -2.37 6.15
N SER A 180 1.99 -2.41 7.48
CA SER A 180 2.59 -1.56 8.53
C SER A 180 3.56 -2.32 9.39
N PHE A 181 4.82 -1.91 9.46
CA PHE A 181 5.79 -2.48 10.38
C PHE A 181 6.16 -1.45 11.45
N GLY A 182 6.63 -1.93 12.60
CA GLY A 182 7.12 -1.06 13.67
C GLY A 182 8.54 -0.56 13.42
N ARG A 183 9.40 -1.39 12.81
CA ARG A 183 10.73 -1.03 12.33
C ARG A 183 10.96 -1.73 10.99
N VAL A 184 11.57 -1.03 10.03
CA VAL A 184 11.75 -1.50 8.65
C VAL A 184 13.20 -1.34 8.25
N GLY A 185 13.81 -2.45 7.81
CA GLY A 185 15.03 -2.44 7.02
C GLY A 185 14.69 -2.51 5.54
N LEU A 186 15.16 -1.53 4.76
CA LEU A 186 15.04 -1.50 3.31
C LEU A 186 16.41 -1.82 2.70
N TYR A 187 16.50 -2.95 2.01
CA TYR A 187 17.71 -3.36 1.30
C TYR A 187 17.52 -3.18 -0.20
N LEU A 188 18.28 -2.23 -0.78
CA LEU A 188 18.22 -1.85 -2.19
C LEU A 188 19.62 -1.93 -2.82
N PRO A 189 20.11 -3.13 -3.13
CA PRO A 189 21.40 -3.30 -3.80
C PRO A 189 21.40 -2.75 -5.23
N GLU A 190 20.22 -2.72 -5.87
CA GLU A 190 19.96 -2.15 -7.19
C GLU A 190 18.83 -1.10 -7.11
N ASP A 191 18.80 -0.21 -8.09
CA ASP A 191 17.74 0.80 -8.23
C ASP A 191 16.36 0.14 -8.45
N VAL A 192 15.30 0.76 -7.93
CA VAL A 192 13.93 0.27 -8.17
C VAL A 192 13.56 0.45 -9.64
N PHE A 193 12.70 -0.43 -10.17
CA PHE A 193 12.43 -0.48 -11.60
C PHE A 193 11.00 -0.06 -11.97
N ALA A 194 10.08 0.01 -11.02
CA ALA A 194 8.68 0.31 -11.31
C ALA A 194 8.19 1.57 -10.61
N HIS A 195 7.16 2.16 -11.24
CA HIS A 195 6.51 3.37 -10.75
C HIS A 195 6.06 3.25 -9.29
N GLY A 196 6.39 4.25 -8.47
CA GLY A 196 5.93 4.35 -7.09
C GLY A 196 6.54 3.32 -6.13
N GLN A 197 7.46 2.46 -6.57
CA GLN A 197 8.09 1.46 -5.68
C GLN A 197 8.89 2.11 -4.54
N THR A 198 9.64 3.18 -4.83
CA THR A 198 10.38 3.94 -3.81
C THR A 198 9.42 4.51 -2.77
N TYR A 199 8.31 5.11 -3.20
CA TYR A 199 7.26 5.59 -2.30
C TYR A 199 6.64 4.46 -1.45
N VAL A 200 6.30 3.33 -2.08
CA VAL A 200 5.73 2.17 -1.37
C VAL A 200 6.70 1.66 -0.32
N ALA A 201 7.99 1.58 -0.62
CA ALA A 201 9.02 1.12 0.31
C ALA A 201 9.19 2.07 1.51
N LEU A 202 9.32 3.37 1.27
CA LEU A 202 9.53 4.37 2.33
C LEU A 202 8.29 4.53 3.22
N SER A 203 7.09 4.47 2.64
CA SER A 203 5.82 4.57 3.38
C SER A 203 5.50 3.36 4.27
N ARG A 204 6.37 2.33 4.32
CA ARG A 204 6.20 1.20 5.24
C ARG A 204 6.58 1.55 6.68
N ALA A 205 7.44 2.56 6.88
CA ALA A 205 7.80 3.08 8.19
C ALA A 205 6.90 4.27 8.57
N ARG A 206 6.54 4.39 9.85
CA ARG A 206 5.65 5.47 10.33
C ARG A 206 6.42 6.72 10.73
N SER A 207 7.69 6.56 11.08
CA SER A 207 8.61 7.68 11.35
C SER A 207 9.97 7.44 10.70
N LYS A 208 10.74 8.52 10.52
CA LYS A 208 12.12 8.46 10.03
C LYS A 208 12.99 7.53 10.88
N ASN A 209 12.82 7.53 12.20
CA ASN A 209 13.62 6.75 13.16
C ASN A 209 13.34 5.25 13.11
N GLU A 210 12.25 4.84 12.49
CA GLU A 210 11.86 3.43 12.32
C GLU A 210 12.33 2.86 10.99
N LEU A 211 12.94 3.68 10.13
CA LEU A 211 13.38 3.30 8.80
C LEU A 211 14.91 3.27 8.74
N LEU A 212 15.43 2.14 8.28
CA LEU A 212 16.84 1.93 8.05
C LEU A 212 17.03 1.48 6.61
N ILE A 213 17.93 2.12 5.86
CA ILE A 213 18.11 1.87 4.43
C ILE A 213 19.55 1.45 4.19
N LYS A 214 19.74 0.32 3.50
CA LYS A 214 21.03 -0.11 2.97
C LYS A 214 20.95 -0.12 1.45
N TYR A 215 21.78 0.69 0.82
CA TYR A 215 21.75 0.95 -0.62
C TYR A 215 23.17 1.21 -1.15
N THR A 216 23.37 0.99 -2.45
CA THR A 216 24.71 0.97 -3.06
C THR A 216 25.23 2.36 -3.47
N SER A 217 24.33 3.30 -3.76
CA SER A 217 24.67 4.65 -4.27
C SER A 217 24.51 5.71 -3.19
N GLU A 218 24.67 7.00 -3.50
CA GLU A 218 24.28 8.11 -2.60
C GLU A 218 22.85 8.62 -2.82
N ARG A 219 22.22 8.18 -3.92
CA ARG A 219 20.85 8.55 -4.29
C ARG A 219 20.09 7.34 -4.81
N LEU A 220 18.79 7.29 -4.52
CA LEU A 220 17.90 6.25 -5.02
C LEU A 220 17.20 6.72 -6.29
N LEU A 221 17.07 5.84 -7.28
CA LEU A 221 16.15 6.08 -8.38
C LEU A 221 14.70 6.13 -7.84
N ASN A 222 13.93 7.11 -8.29
CA ASN A 222 12.51 7.25 -8.01
C ASN A 222 11.75 7.38 -9.33
N VAL A 223 11.36 6.22 -9.87
CA VAL A 223 10.60 6.15 -11.11
C VAL A 223 9.19 6.69 -10.85
N VAL A 224 8.92 7.88 -11.37
CA VAL A 224 7.63 8.56 -11.25
C VAL A 224 7.15 8.96 -12.63
N TYR A 225 6.12 8.26 -13.12
CA TYR A 225 5.44 8.65 -14.35
C TYR A 225 4.43 9.74 -14.00
N LYS A 226 4.74 10.97 -14.39
CA LYS A 226 3.91 12.15 -14.07
C LYS A 226 2.58 12.13 -14.82
N GLU A 227 2.48 11.34 -15.89
CA GLU A 227 1.30 11.19 -16.73
C GLU A 227 0.17 10.39 -16.06
N ILE A 228 0.52 9.56 -15.07
CA ILE A 228 -0.43 8.76 -14.28
C ILE A 228 -0.68 9.37 -12.89
N LEU A 229 0.19 10.29 -12.45
CA LEU A 229 0.11 10.99 -11.18
C LEU A 229 -0.96 12.02 -11.16
#